data_AF-A0A9E1UX98-F1
#
_entry.id   AF-A0A9E1UX98-F1
#
_cell.length_a   1.000
_cell.length_b   1.000
_cell.length_c   1.000
_cell.angle_alpha   90.00
_cell.angle_beta   90.00
_cell.angle_gamma   90.00
#
_symmetry.space_group_name_H-M   'P 1'
#
loop_
_entity.id
_entity.type
_entity.pdbx_description
1 polymer ?
#
loop_
_entity_poly.entity_id
_entity_poly.type
_entity_poly.pdbx_seq_one_letter_code
_entity_poly.pdbx_strand_id
1 'polypeptide(L)'
;MSVKANNDLMAVSAYRNGQEMLILVGNYARTPTTKIQITLPLNNPGKVLDLRTNADMKPTAQLVLNVMPGDFALVYVKGTE
;
A
#
# COMPACT_ATOMS: atom_id res chain seq x y z
N MET A 1 7.11 -1.83 -12.17
CA MET A 1 5.76 -1.33 -12.47
C MET A 1 5.44 -0.27 -11.42
N SER A 2 5.04 0.95 -11.82
CA SER A 2 4.69 2.02 -10.88
C SER A 2 3.23 1.86 -10.42
N VAL A 3 2.99 1.90 -9.11
CA VAL A 3 1.63 2.06 -8.55
C VAL A 3 1.24 3.54 -8.56
N LYS A 4 -0.04 3.84 -8.75
CA LYS A 4 -0.54 5.22 -8.67
C LYS A 4 -0.96 5.52 -7.24
N ALA A 5 -0.40 6.57 -6.65
CA ALA A 5 -0.80 7.09 -5.36
C ALA A 5 -1.34 8.52 -5.51
N ASN A 6 -2.19 8.95 -4.58
CA ASN A 6 -2.78 10.30 -4.58
C ASN A 6 -2.08 11.28 -3.62
N ASN A 7 -0.93 10.90 -3.07
CA ASN A 7 -0.19 11.72 -2.11
C ASN A 7 1.30 11.70 -2.46
N ASP A 8 1.74 12.75 -3.16
CA ASP A 8 3.12 12.89 -3.65
C ASP A 8 4.13 13.23 -2.55
N LEU A 9 3.66 13.50 -1.32
CA LEU A 9 4.51 13.73 -0.15
C LEU A 9 5.01 12.42 0.49
N MET A 10 4.45 11.28 0.09
CA MET A 10 4.87 9.97 0.57
C MET A 10 5.65 9.23 -0.51
N ALA A 11 6.73 8.58 -0.09
CA ALA A 11 7.48 7.69 -0.96
C ALA A 11 6.75 6.35 -1.05
N VAL A 12 6.45 5.91 -2.27
CA VAL A 12 5.82 4.62 -2.53
C VAL A 12 6.72 3.77 -3.42
N SER A 13 7.00 2.57 -2.97
CA SER A 13 7.68 1.54 -3.78
C SER A 13 6.81 0.29 -3.82
N ALA A 14 6.74 -0.34 -4.99
CA ALA A 14 5.95 -1.55 -5.16
C ALA A 14 6.68 -2.55 -6.06
N TYR A 15 6.64 -3.82 -5.66
CA TYR A 15 7.13 -4.94 -6.42
C TYR A 15 5.97 -5.89 -6.72
N ARG A 16 5.86 -6.35 -7.97
CA ARG A 16 4.80 -7.26 -8.41
C ARG A 16 5.42 -8.53 -8.99
N ASN A 17 4.90 -9.68 -8.57
CA ASN A 17 5.19 -10.99 -9.14
C ASN A 17 3.87 -11.72 -9.44
N GLY A 18 3.43 -11.72 -10.69
CA GLY A 18 2.14 -12.30 -11.08
C GLY A 18 0.94 -11.62 -10.40
N GLN A 19 0.19 -12.37 -9.60
CA GLN A 19 -0.94 -11.88 -8.79
C GLN A 19 -0.51 -11.39 -7.40
N GLU A 20 0.77 -11.48 -7.06
CA GLU A 20 1.29 -11.04 -5.77
C GLU A 20 1.97 -9.68 -5.90
N MET A 21 1.82 -8.86 -4.87
CA MET A 21 2.43 -7.54 -4.80
C MET A 21 2.88 -7.23 -3.38
N LEU A 22 4.06 -6.64 -3.26
CA LEU A 22 4.58 -6.06 -2.04
C LEU A 22 4.63 -4.54 -2.21
N ILE A 23 4.10 -3.80 -1.24
CA ILE A 23 4.04 -2.34 -1.26
C ILE A 23 4.68 -1.80 0.00
N LEU A 24 5.65 -0.91 -0.16
CA LEU A 24 6.27 -0.13 0.91
C LEU A 24 5.87 1.33 0.74
N VAL A 25 5.31 1.92 1.79
CA VAL A 25 5.02 3.35 1.86
C VAL A 25 5.81 3.94 3.01
N GLY A 26 6.66 4.92 2.72
CA GLY A 26 7.37 5.71 3.73
C GLY A 26 6.80 7.12 3.81
N ASN A 27 6.45 7.57 5.01
CA ASN A 27 6.11 8.96 5.27
C ASN A 27 7.32 9.68 5.88
N TYR A 28 8.21 10.16 5.01
CA TYR A 28 9.39 10.93 5.43
C TYR A 28 9.10 12.43 5.57
N ALA A 29 7.87 12.86 5.31
CA ALA A 29 7.48 14.25 5.42
C ALA A 29 7.38 14.66 6.90
N ARG A 30 7.69 15.94 7.19
CA ARG A 30 7.49 16.54 8.52
C ARG A 30 6.06 17.08 8.71
N THR A 31 5.23 17.02 7.68
CA THR A 31 3.85 17.51 7.69
C THR A 31 2.90 16.46 8.26
N PRO A 32 1.78 16.85 8.89
CA PRO A 32 0.84 15.93 9.54
C PRO A 32 -0.03 15.12 8.54
N THR A 33 0.38 15.03 7.28
CA THR A 33 -0.38 14.28 6.28
C THR A 33 -0.14 12.80 6.49
N THR A 34 -1.17 12.09 6.93
CA THR A 34 -1.03 10.66 7.29
C THR A 34 -1.74 9.73 6.32
N LYS A 35 -2.68 10.24 5.51
CA LYS A 35 -3.49 9.41 4.62
C LYS A 35 -2.90 9.32 3.22
N ILE A 36 -2.91 8.12 2.65
CA ILE A 36 -2.59 7.85 1.25
C ILE A 36 -3.55 6.82 0.68
N GLN A 37 -3.87 6.97 -0.60
CA GLN A 37 -4.61 6.00 -1.37
C GLN A 37 -3.78 5.52 -2.55
N ILE A 38 -3.67 4.21 -2.69
CA ILE A 38 -2.92 3.54 -3.75
C ILE A 38 -3.90 2.75 -4.60
N THR A 39 -3.92 3.02 -5.91
CA THR A 39 -4.67 2.21 -6.88
C THR A 39 -3.86 0.96 -7.21
N LEU A 40 -4.39 -0.20 -6.82
CA LEU A 40 -3.74 -1.49 -7.07
C LEU A 40 -3.95 -1.90 -8.54
N PRO A 41 -2.89 -2.25 -9.29
CA PRO A 41 -3.03 -2.70 -10.68
C PRO A 41 -3.41 -4.19 -10.75
N LEU A 42 -4.37 -4.60 -9.93
CA LEU A 42 -4.91 -5.97 -9.80
C LEU A 42 -6.42 -5.90 -10.00
N ASN A 43 -6.98 -6.79 -10.82
CA ASN A 43 -8.40 -6.77 -11.15
C ASN A 43 -9.27 -7.16 -9.94
N ASN A 44 -8.80 -8.11 -9.12
CA ASN A 44 -9.49 -8.61 -7.94
C ASN A 44 -8.49 -8.85 -6.79
N PRO A 45 -8.21 -7.87 -5.91
CA PRO A 45 -7.42 -8.13 -4.71
C PRO A 45 -8.21 -9.08 -3.78
N GLY A 46 -7.68 -10.27 -3.52
CA GLY A 46 -8.32 -11.28 -2.67
C GLY A 46 -7.78 -11.32 -1.23
N LYS A 47 -6.49 -11.03 -1.04
CA LYS A 47 -5.87 -10.88 0.29
C LYS A 47 -5.06 -9.61 0.35
N VAL A 48 -5.19 -8.88 1.45
CA VAL A 48 -4.35 -7.72 1.79
C VAL A 48 -3.92 -7.90 3.25
N LEU A 49 -2.62 -7.80 3.52
CA LEU A 49 -2.03 -8.07 4.83
C LEU A 49 -1.03 -6.97 5.15
N ASP A 50 -1.17 -6.32 6.30
CA ASP A 50 -0.10 -5.50 6.86
C ASP A 50 0.96 -6.43 7.45
N LEU A 51 2.16 -6.41 6.89
CA LEU A 51 3.25 -7.30 7.30
C LEU A 51 3.94 -6.84 8.60
N ARG A 52 3.74 -5.60 9.05
CA ARG A 52 4.30 -5.15 10.34
C ARG A 52 3.49 -5.69 11.51
N THR A 53 2.18 -5.71 11.37
CA THR A 53 1.23 -6.14 12.41
C THR A 53 0.70 -7.55 12.19
N ASN A 54 0.94 -8.11 11.01
CA ASN A 54 0.35 -9.36 10.53
C ASN A 54 -1.19 -9.33 10.51
N ALA A 55 -1.78 -8.14 10.38
CA ALA A 55 -3.23 -7.94 10.41
C ALA A 55 -3.83 -7.96 9.00
N ASP A 56 -4.90 -8.75 8.83
CA ASP A 56 -5.66 -8.77 7.58
C ASP A 56 -6.37 -7.42 7.38
N MET A 57 -6.32 -6.94 6.15
CA MET A 57 -6.96 -5.71 5.70
C MET A 57 -8.06 -6.01 4.70
N LYS A 58 -9.03 -5.10 4.59
CA LYS A 58 -10.12 -5.24 3.62
C LYS A 58 -9.57 -5.24 2.17
N PRO A 59 -9.78 -6.31 1.39
CA PRO A 59 -9.37 -6.34 -0.01
C PRO A 59 -10.23 -5.37 -0.82
N THR A 60 -9.58 -4.37 -1.41
CA THR A 60 -10.22 -3.32 -2.21
C THR A 60 -9.28 -2.88 -3.32
N ALA A 61 -9.80 -2.47 -4.47
CA ALA A 61 -8.98 -1.98 -5.59
C ALA A 61 -8.20 -0.69 -5.24
N GLN A 62 -8.67 0.04 -4.23
CA GLN A 62 -8.04 1.25 -3.70
C GLN A 62 -7.58 0.99 -2.27
N LEU A 63 -6.28 0.71 -2.10
CA LEU A 63 -5.68 0.52 -0.79
C LEU A 63 -5.54 1.88 -0.10
N VAL A 64 -6.21 2.04 1.04
CA VAL A 64 -6.10 3.25 1.87
C VAL A 64 -5.24 2.93 3.09
N LEU A 65 -4.18 3.72 3.30
CA LEU A 65 -3.27 3.57 4.43
C LEU A 65 -3.22 4.86 5.24
N ASN A 66 -2.98 4.69 6.54
CA ASN A 66 -2.66 5.77 7.46
C ASN A 66 -1.22 5.57 7.96
N VAL A 67 -0.29 6.38 7.47
CA VAL A 67 1.14 6.30 7.79
C VAL A 67 1.55 7.58 8.51
N MET A 68 1.90 7.48 9.79
CA MET A 68 2.30 8.63 10.61
C MET A 68 3.62 9.25 10.10
N PRO A 69 3.86 10.55 10.32
CA PRO A 69 5.14 11.17 9.98
C PRO A 69 6.31 10.45 10.66
N GLY A 70 7.35 10.13 9.90
CA GLY A 70 8.50 9.35 10.39
C GLY A 70 8.28 7.84 10.45
N ASP A 71 7.13 7.34 9.99
CA ASP A 71 6.78 5.92 9.99
C ASP A 71 6.63 5.36 8.56
N PHE A 72 6.42 4.04 8.47
CA PHE A 72 6.19 3.35 7.20
C PHE A 72 5.13 2.26 7.30
N ALA A 73 4.50 1.92 6.17
CA ALA A 73 3.63 0.75 6.03
C ALA A 73 4.25 -0.25 5.06
N LEU A 74 4.15 -1.54 5.37
CA LEU A 74 4.59 -2.62 4.50
C LEU A 74 3.41 -3.58 4.30
N VAL A 75 2.90 -3.65 3.08
CA VAL A 75 1.66 -4.35 2.76
C VAL A 75 1.92 -5.42 1.71
N TYR A 76 1.44 -6.62 1.97
CA TYR A 76 1.35 -7.69 0.97
C TYR A 76 -0.06 -7.75 0.41
N VAL A 77 -0.16 -7.90 -0.90
CA VAL A 77 -1.41 -8.05 -1.63
C VAL A 77 -1.32 -9.29 -2.50
N LYS A 78 -2.38 -10.10 -2.51
CA LYS A 78 -2.57 -11.21 -3.44
C LYS A 78 -3.89 -11.05 -4.17
N GLY A 79 -3.84 -11.03 -5.48
CA GLY A 79 -5.01 -11.11 -6.35
C GLY A 79 -5.62 -12.50 -6.37
N THR A 80 -6.90 -12.59 -6.68
CA THR A 80 -7.56 -13.81 -7.10
C THR A 80 -7.66 -13.83 -8.62
N GLU A 81 -7.59 -15.03 -9.21
CA GLU A 81 -7.88 -15.24 -10.62
C GLU A 81 -9.32 -14.85 -10.98
#